data_AF-A0A818PB82-F1
#
_entry.id   AF-A0A818PB82-F1
#
_cell.length_a   1.000
_cell.length_b   1.000
_cell.length_c   1.000
_cell.angle_alpha   90.00
_cell.angle_beta   90.00
_cell.angle_gamma   90.00
#
_symmetry.space_group_name_H-M   'P 1'
#
loop_
_entity.id
_entity.type
_entity.pdbx_description
1 polymer ?
#
loop_
_entity_poly.entity_id
_entity_poly.type
_entity_poly.pdbx_seq_one_letter_code
_entity_poly.pdbx_strand_id
1 'polypeptide(L)'
;MCDLNNYPKDLNNIILSPILPIKLPAHNVIILKFIDNTITFDDIQIQVKEKLKSVYTMEEMMGTMNYRSRHVRIDLLSKDEYRSVLNSGKLALGGHLYDVDEYLPSPRILICNKCNSPGHLKKNCKSIIELCKRCGNDRNDGADHKNCNIKCHHCSENHEATSFKCTWISKFRQDLLHKLKENKHLLPPNIQFYIPQQYRDHKGEKALMNNSVENYQLQAQRQNLLNNNKLNSTTWPKLNSNLSLPSTVNTTSIWNFELKQMHDELYNLKQEHEIEIKKLKTEHETQMQKMAQGWQLINLQFKTQAEAIVDIYTTVSEIFPPVVQSLQTISQAYIYIYMIHISRRKDRQIETLARRGRLELVSERRSL
;
A
#
# COMPACT_ATOMS: atom_id res chain seq x y z
N MET A 1 15.93 13.53 -0.86
CA MET A 1 17.03 12.71 -1.46
C MET A 1 17.25 13.00 -2.95
N CYS A 2 16.33 13.65 -3.67
CA CYS A 2 16.55 14.13 -5.05
C CYS A 2 16.21 15.63 -5.15
N ASP A 3 16.80 16.46 -4.29
CA ASP A 3 16.68 17.91 -4.42
C ASP A 3 17.77 18.41 -5.37
N LEU A 4 17.36 19.00 -6.50
CA LEU A 4 18.28 19.57 -7.50
C LEU A 4 19.18 20.64 -6.88
N ASN A 5 18.73 21.31 -5.80
CA ASN A 5 19.51 22.31 -5.09
C ASN A 5 20.73 21.72 -4.35
N ASN A 6 20.72 20.42 -4.08
CA ASN A 6 21.84 19.73 -3.42
C ASN A 6 22.88 19.20 -4.41
N TYR A 7 22.67 19.35 -5.72
CA TYR A 7 23.65 18.97 -6.73
C TYR A 7 24.52 20.17 -7.12
N PRO A 8 25.86 20.02 -7.17
CA PRO A 8 26.74 21.09 -7.64
C PRO A 8 26.40 21.41 -9.10
N LYS A 9 26.25 22.71 -9.40
CA LYS A 9 25.94 23.23 -10.74
C LYS A 9 27.11 23.04 -11.71
N ASP A 10 28.32 23.10 -11.17
CA ASP A 10 29.57 22.94 -11.87
C ASP A 10 30.52 22.02 -11.09
N LEU A 11 31.29 21.24 -11.84
CA LEU A 11 32.45 20.51 -11.32
C LEU A 11 33.56 20.69 -12.35
N ASN A 12 34.66 21.33 -11.94
CA ASN A 12 35.82 21.58 -12.80
C ASN A 12 35.46 22.23 -14.15
N ASN A 13 34.68 23.32 -14.14
CA ASN A 13 34.19 24.05 -15.32
C ASN A 13 33.27 23.24 -16.27
N ILE A 14 32.77 22.08 -15.84
CA ILE A 14 31.77 21.31 -16.57
C ILE A 14 30.41 21.58 -15.93
N ILE A 15 29.48 22.14 -16.71
CA ILE A 15 28.09 22.35 -16.28
C ILE A 15 27.43 20.98 -16.14
N LEU A 16 27.08 20.61 -14.91
CA LEU A 16 26.38 19.36 -14.64
C LEU A 16 24.87 19.59 -14.72
N SER A 17 24.22 18.87 -15.62
CA SER A 17 22.75 18.81 -15.70
C SER A 17 22.29 17.45 -15.18
N PRO A 18 22.05 17.29 -13.87
CA PRO A 18 21.70 15.99 -13.30
C PRO A 18 20.38 15.49 -13.89
N ILE A 19 20.42 14.32 -14.54
CA ILE A 19 19.23 13.64 -15.02
C ILE A 19 18.58 12.95 -13.82
N LEU A 20 17.38 13.39 -13.48
CA LEU A 20 16.62 12.77 -12.40
C LEU A 20 16.22 11.33 -12.76
N PRO A 21 16.28 10.38 -11.82
CA PRO A 21 15.94 9.00 -12.09
C PRO A 21 14.46 8.85 -12.44
N ILE A 22 14.14 8.17 -13.54
CA ILE A 22 12.74 8.01 -14.01
C ILE A 22 11.83 7.41 -12.94
N LYS A 23 12.36 6.55 -12.05
CA LYS A 23 11.62 5.98 -10.93
C LYS A 23 12.39 6.14 -9.63
N LEU A 24 11.71 6.67 -8.63
CA LEU A 24 12.22 6.63 -7.27
C LEU A 24 12.09 5.21 -6.70
N PRO A 25 13.05 4.83 -5.86
CA PRO A 25 12.99 3.57 -5.17
C PRO A 25 11.89 3.64 -4.07
N ALA A 26 11.19 2.53 -3.83
CA ALA A 26 9.89 2.49 -3.14
C ALA A 26 9.94 2.71 -1.61
N HIS A 27 10.42 3.87 -1.17
CA HIS A 27 10.58 4.22 0.25
C HIS A 27 9.49 5.16 0.77
N ASN A 28 9.05 6.12 -0.04
CA ASN A 28 8.06 7.14 0.34
C ASN A 28 6.89 7.07 -0.63
N VAL A 29 6.28 5.89 -0.72
CA VAL A 29 5.28 5.60 -1.74
C VAL A 29 3.98 5.26 -1.05
N ILE A 30 2.93 5.98 -1.42
CA ILE A 30 1.58 5.71 -0.95
C ILE A 30 0.74 5.11 -2.08
N ILE A 31 -0.27 4.34 -1.69
CA ILE A 31 -1.31 3.83 -2.57
C ILE A 31 -2.61 4.47 -2.17
N LEU A 32 -3.24 5.15 -3.13
CA LEU A 32 -4.61 5.59 -3.04
C LEU A 32 -5.51 4.45 -3.53
N LYS A 33 -6.41 3.98 -2.67
CA LYS A 33 -7.25 2.79 -2.94
C LYS A 33 -8.66 3.15 -3.39
N PHE A 34 -9.28 2.20 -4.07
CA PHE A 34 -10.69 2.19 -4.45
C PHE A 34 -11.17 3.46 -5.17
N ILE A 35 -10.37 3.97 -6.10
CA ILE A 35 -10.77 5.14 -6.87
C ILE A 35 -11.75 4.71 -7.94
N ASP A 36 -12.84 5.48 -8.06
CA ASP A 36 -13.83 5.28 -9.10
C ASP A 36 -13.21 5.52 -10.49
N ASN A 37 -13.63 4.70 -11.45
CA ASN A 37 -13.25 4.81 -12.84
C ASN A 37 -13.98 5.94 -13.56
N THR A 38 -15.01 6.55 -12.94
CA THR A 38 -15.68 7.75 -13.44
C THR A 38 -14.79 8.99 -13.42
N ILE A 39 -13.83 9.05 -12.49
CA ILE A 39 -12.86 10.14 -12.40
C ILE A 39 -11.78 9.89 -13.46
N THR A 40 -11.11 10.90 -14.02
CA THR A 40 -9.97 10.65 -14.93
C THR A 40 -8.66 10.58 -14.15
N PHE A 41 -7.62 9.95 -14.70
CA PHE A 41 -6.30 9.93 -14.05
C PHE A 41 -5.72 11.35 -13.93
N ASP A 42 -5.91 12.16 -14.97
CA ASP A 42 -5.43 13.53 -15.02
C ASP A 42 -6.07 14.40 -13.93
N ASP A 43 -7.38 14.24 -13.68
CA ASP A 43 -8.06 14.95 -12.59
C ASP A 43 -7.47 14.58 -11.22
N ILE A 44 -7.18 13.30 -10.98
CA ILE A 44 -6.52 12.85 -9.76
C ILE A 44 -5.13 13.47 -9.67
N GLN A 45 -4.38 13.46 -10.75
CA GLN A 45 -3.03 14.00 -10.78
C GLN A 45 -3.00 15.49 -10.46
N ILE A 46 -3.94 16.27 -11.01
CA ILE A 46 -4.08 17.70 -10.71
C ILE A 46 -4.37 17.90 -9.23
N GLN A 47 -5.42 17.24 -8.72
CA GLN A 47 -5.86 17.42 -7.33
C GLN A 47 -4.82 16.95 -6.30
N VAL A 48 -4.11 15.85 -6.61
CA VAL A 48 -3.02 15.34 -5.76
C VAL A 48 -1.85 16.32 -5.75
N LYS A 49 -1.47 16.90 -6.90
CA LYS A 49 -0.39 17.90 -6.98
C LYS A 49 -0.75 19.23 -6.30
N GLU A 50 -2.02 19.61 -6.30
CA GLU A 50 -2.49 20.78 -5.56
C GLU A 50 -2.37 20.58 -4.04
N LYS A 51 -2.63 19.37 -3.56
CA LYS A 51 -2.57 19.04 -2.13
C LYS A 51 -1.18 18.66 -1.63
N LEU A 52 -0.43 17.92 -2.44
CA LEU A 52 0.85 17.34 -2.06
C LEU A 52 1.95 17.94 -2.94
N LYS A 53 2.79 18.77 -2.33
CA LYS A 53 3.82 19.51 -3.08
C LYS A 53 5.01 18.63 -3.46
N SER A 54 5.23 17.53 -2.73
CA SER A 54 6.39 16.67 -2.92
C SER A 54 6.15 15.50 -3.87
N VAL A 55 5.05 15.51 -4.64
CA VAL A 55 4.74 14.46 -5.62
C VAL A 55 5.83 14.41 -6.69
N TYR A 56 6.49 13.26 -6.80
CA TYR A 56 7.50 12.99 -7.83
C TYR A 56 6.88 12.34 -9.07
N THR A 57 6.28 11.18 -8.87
CA THR A 57 5.68 10.36 -9.92
C THR A 57 4.35 9.79 -9.43
N MET A 58 3.43 9.61 -10.38
CA MET A 58 2.15 8.98 -10.15
C MET A 58 1.93 7.92 -11.23
N GLU A 59 1.48 6.74 -10.84
CA GLU A 59 1.24 5.62 -11.74
C GLU A 59 -0.12 4.99 -11.41
N GLU A 60 -0.94 4.72 -12.43
CA GLU A 60 -2.12 3.88 -12.24
C GLU A 60 -1.71 2.42 -12.02
N MET A 61 -2.29 1.82 -10.99
CA MET A 61 -2.17 0.40 -10.71
C MET A 61 -3.49 -0.28 -11.11
N MET A 62 -3.39 -1.16 -12.09
CA MET A 62 -4.49 -2.04 -12.48
C MET A 62 -4.86 -2.95 -11.30
N GLY A 63 -6.06 -2.77 -10.76
CA GLY A 63 -6.59 -3.64 -9.70
C GLY A 63 -6.79 -5.07 -10.19
N THR A 64 -6.68 -6.05 -9.29
CA THR A 64 -7.02 -7.46 -9.57
C THR A 64 -8.52 -7.71 -9.63
N MET A 65 -9.34 -6.79 -9.10
CA MET A 65 -10.79 -6.89 -9.06
C MET A 65 -11.40 -6.20 -10.29
N ASN A 66 -11.92 -7.02 -11.21
CA ASN A 66 -12.80 -6.69 -12.34
C ASN A 66 -13.28 -5.21 -12.39
N TYR A 67 -12.58 -4.39 -13.17
CA TYR A 67 -13.07 -3.17 -13.86
C TYR A 67 -13.82 -2.10 -13.05
N ARG A 68 -13.91 -2.17 -11.71
CA ARG A 68 -14.71 -1.21 -10.91
C ARG A 68 -13.90 -0.27 -10.04
N SER A 69 -12.65 -0.60 -9.76
CA SER A 69 -11.81 0.23 -8.90
C SER A 69 -10.36 0.17 -9.34
N ARG A 70 -9.74 1.34 -9.49
CA ARG A 70 -8.30 1.48 -9.73
C ARG A 70 -7.60 1.94 -8.46
N HIS A 71 -6.33 1.58 -8.35
CA HIS A 71 -5.45 2.12 -7.32
C HIS A 71 -4.47 3.07 -7.99
N VAL A 72 -4.05 4.12 -7.29
CA VAL A 72 -3.03 5.04 -7.80
C VAL A 72 -1.85 5.02 -6.86
N ARG A 73 -0.68 4.72 -7.42
CA ARG A 73 0.60 4.82 -6.74
C ARG A 73 1.09 6.25 -6.83
N ILE A 74 1.50 6.82 -5.70
CA ILE A 74 2.03 8.18 -5.61
C ILE A 74 3.39 8.10 -4.90
N ASP A 75 4.46 8.49 -5.60
CA ASP A 75 5.80 8.57 -5.05
C ASP A 75 6.06 10.00 -4.53
N LEU A 76 6.46 10.14 -3.26
CA LEU A 76 6.68 11.43 -2.60
C LEU A 76 8.17 11.67 -2.31
N LEU A 77 8.65 12.89 -2.54
CA LEU A 77 10.02 13.31 -2.19
C LEU A 77 10.16 13.63 -0.70
N SER A 78 9.12 14.19 -0.07
CA SER A 78 9.15 14.60 1.33
C SER A 78 8.73 13.47 2.24
N LYS A 79 9.62 13.11 3.17
CA LYS A 79 9.34 12.09 4.19
C LYS A 79 8.28 12.57 5.19
N ASP A 80 8.23 13.87 5.46
CA ASP A 80 7.28 14.44 6.42
C ASP A 80 5.88 14.50 5.83
N GLU A 81 5.76 14.86 4.55
CA GLU A 81 4.47 14.82 3.84
C GLU A 81 3.99 13.37 3.69
N TYR A 82 4.87 12.44 3.33
CA TYR A 82 4.59 10.99 3.31
C TYR A 82 4.03 10.48 4.65
N ARG A 83 4.70 10.79 5.76
CA ARG A 83 4.26 10.39 7.11
C ARG A 83 2.94 11.05 7.49
N SER A 84 2.76 12.32 7.16
CA SER A 84 1.54 13.06 7.45
C SER A 84 0.33 12.40 6.77
N VAL A 85 0.44 12.09 5.47
CA VAL A 85 -0.63 11.45 4.69
C VAL A 85 -0.88 10.01 5.13
N LEU A 86 0.15 9.26 5.49
CA LEU A 86 -0.05 7.91 6.04
C LEU A 86 -0.70 7.93 7.42
N ASN A 87 -0.32 8.87 8.28
CA ASN A 87 -0.89 8.99 9.62
C ASN A 87 -2.36 9.43 9.57
N SER A 88 -2.76 10.21 8.56
CA SER A 88 -4.19 10.50 8.34
C SER A 88 -4.96 9.28 7.84
N GLY A 89 -4.29 8.35 7.13
CA GLY A 89 -4.89 7.15 6.52
C GLY A 89 -5.90 7.45 5.40
N LYS A 90 -6.17 8.74 5.14
CA LYS A 90 -7.15 9.21 4.16
C LYS A 90 -6.64 10.45 3.46
N LEU A 91 -6.96 10.57 2.17
CA LEU A 91 -6.68 11.74 1.34
C LEU A 91 -7.97 12.22 0.69
N ALA A 92 -8.35 13.47 0.97
CA ALA A 92 -9.53 14.07 0.37
C ALA A 92 -9.20 14.61 -1.03
N LEU A 93 -9.90 14.19 -2.08
CA LEU A 93 -9.77 14.71 -3.45
C LEU A 93 -11.19 14.95 -4.01
N GLY A 94 -11.47 16.16 -4.49
CA GLY A 94 -12.73 16.46 -5.19
C GLY A 94 -13.97 16.26 -4.32
N GLY A 95 -13.86 16.49 -3.00
CA GLY A 95 -14.94 16.24 -2.04
C GLY A 95 -15.08 14.78 -1.59
N HIS A 96 -14.32 13.85 -2.17
CA HIS A 96 -14.30 12.44 -1.78
C HIS A 96 -13.12 12.14 -0.86
N LEU A 97 -13.30 11.20 0.08
CA LEU A 97 -12.24 10.69 0.96
C LEU A 97 -11.80 9.31 0.47
N TYR A 98 -10.53 9.22 0.08
CA TYR A 98 -9.92 7.96 -0.36
C TYR A 98 -9.04 7.38 0.74
N ASP A 99 -9.05 6.06 0.87
CA ASP A 99 -8.14 5.38 1.77
C ASP A 99 -6.72 5.39 1.20
N VAL A 100 -5.76 5.64 2.08
CA VAL A 100 -4.33 5.68 1.76
C VAL A 100 -3.61 4.61 2.55
N ASP A 101 -2.79 3.84 1.85
CA ASP A 101 -1.91 2.86 2.47
C ASP A 101 -0.47 3.02 2.03
N GLU A 102 0.46 2.52 2.85
CA GLU A 102 1.86 2.38 2.47
C GLU A 102 1.98 1.40 1.30
N TYR A 103 2.67 1.82 0.24
CA TYR A 103 3.03 0.90 -0.83
C TYR A 103 4.16 -0.01 -0.33
N LEU A 104 3.78 -1.25 -0.01
CA LEU A 104 4.72 -2.30 0.26
C LEU A 104 5.08 -2.98 -1.07
N PRO A 105 6.25 -2.71 -1.67
CA PRO A 105 6.67 -3.43 -2.86
C PRO A 105 6.65 -4.92 -2.54
N SER A 106 6.03 -5.72 -3.41
CA SER A 106 6.08 -7.17 -3.25
C SER A 106 7.55 -7.58 -3.17
N PRO A 107 8.02 -8.18 -2.06
CA PRO A 107 9.41 -8.50 -1.91
C PRO A 107 9.79 -9.40 -3.08
N ARG A 108 10.79 -8.96 -3.85
CA ARG A 108 11.34 -9.79 -4.92
C ARG A 108 11.95 -11.00 -4.26
N ILE A 109 11.19 -12.08 -4.20
CA ILE A 109 11.70 -13.36 -3.74
C ILE A 109 12.79 -13.78 -4.70
N LEU A 110 13.96 -14.00 -4.15
CA LEU A 110 15.01 -14.69 -4.85
C LEU A 110 14.59 -16.16 -5.04
N ILE A 111 14.27 -16.55 -6.27
CA ILE A 111 13.98 -17.95 -6.61
C ILE A 111 15.19 -18.54 -7.32
N CYS A 112 15.69 -19.67 -6.80
CA CYS A 112 16.84 -20.35 -7.35
C CYS A 112 16.52 -20.91 -8.74
N ASN A 113 17.27 -20.52 -9.77
CA ASN A 113 17.08 -21.05 -11.14
C ASN A 113 17.40 -22.55 -11.29
N LYS A 114 18.03 -23.19 -10.29
CA LYS A 114 18.35 -24.62 -10.34
C LYS A 114 17.22 -25.49 -9.80
N CYS A 115 16.70 -25.19 -8.61
CA CYS A 115 15.65 -26.00 -7.99
C CYS A 115 14.28 -25.32 -7.96
N ASN A 116 14.16 -24.10 -8.48
CA ASN A 116 13.00 -23.20 -8.41
C ASN A 116 12.41 -23.02 -6.99
N SER A 117 13.23 -23.25 -5.96
CA SER A 117 12.89 -22.96 -4.57
C SER A 117 13.41 -21.56 -4.17
N PRO A 118 12.69 -20.83 -3.33
CA PRO A 118 13.03 -19.49 -2.87
C PRO A 118 14.15 -19.49 -1.83
N GLY A 119 14.74 -18.31 -1.62
CA GLY A 119 15.63 -18.03 -0.49
C GLY A 119 17.12 -18.27 -0.71
N HIS A 120 17.55 -18.69 -1.91
CA HIS A 120 18.98 -18.89 -2.20
C HIS A 120 19.34 -18.69 -3.67
N LEU A 121 20.62 -18.40 -3.92
CA LEU A 121 21.20 -18.28 -5.27
C LEU A 121 21.55 -19.66 -5.82
N LYS A 122 21.64 -19.78 -7.16
CA LYS A 122 22.11 -21.02 -7.84
C LYS A 122 23.44 -21.54 -7.29
N LYS A 123 24.35 -20.64 -6.91
CA LYS A 123 25.68 -20.98 -6.34
C LYS A 123 25.59 -21.69 -4.98
N ASN A 124 24.53 -21.42 -4.21
CA ASN A 124 24.33 -21.97 -2.86
C ASN A 124 23.26 -23.08 -2.86
N CYS A 125 22.87 -23.56 -4.04
CA CYS A 125 21.84 -24.57 -4.19
C CYS A 125 22.43 -25.96 -3.89
N LYS A 126 21.81 -26.67 -2.96
CA LYS A 126 22.19 -28.05 -2.59
C LYS A 126 21.60 -29.12 -3.51
N SER A 127 20.66 -28.75 -4.38
CA SER A 127 20.05 -29.67 -5.32
C SER A 127 21.10 -30.13 -6.34
N ILE A 128 21.20 -31.43 -6.56
CA ILE A 128 22.09 -32.02 -7.56
C ILE A 128 21.54 -31.75 -8.97
N ILE A 129 20.21 -31.90 -9.10
CA ILE A 129 19.43 -31.79 -10.33
C ILE A 129 19.02 -30.34 -10.63
N GLU A 130 18.96 -29.97 -11.91
CA GLU A 130 18.35 -28.72 -12.39
C GLU A 130 16.91 -28.99 -12.84
N LEU A 131 15.92 -28.43 -12.14
CA LEU A 131 14.50 -28.67 -12.40
C LEU A 131 13.96 -27.68 -13.44
N CYS A 132 13.17 -28.19 -14.38
CA CYS A 132 12.42 -27.39 -15.33
C CYS A 132 11.40 -26.48 -14.62
N LYS A 133 11.39 -25.19 -14.96
CA LYS A 133 10.45 -24.20 -14.41
C LYS A 133 8.98 -24.50 -14.72
N ARG A 134 8.73 -25.15 -15.86
CA ARG A 134 7.38 -25.41 -16.37
C ARG A 134 6.79 -26.70 -15.83
N CYS A 135 7.53 -27.80 -15.86
CA CYS A 135 7.01 -29.12 -15.48
C CYS A 135 7.61 -29.71 -14.20
N GLY A 136 8.69 -29.12 -13.66
CA GLY A 136 9.32 -29.61 -12.43
C GLY A 136 10.26 -30.81 -12.58
N ASN A 137 10.37 -31.42 -13.77
CA ASN A 137 11.25 -32.57 -14.01
C ASN A 137 12.72 -32.14 -14.19
N ASP A 138 13.66 -33.10 -14.10
CA ASP A 138 15.07 -32.87 -14.39
C ASP A 138 15.24 -32.37 -15.84
N ARG A 139 15.83 -31.19 -15.98
CA ARG A 139 16.08 -30.51 -17.24
C ARG A 139 17.10 -31.25 -18.11
N ASN A 140 17.95 -32.06 -17.50
CA ASN A 140 19.02 -32.79 -18.18
C ASN A 140 18.61 -34.21 -18.60
N ASP A 141 17.36 -34.62 -18.36
CA ASP A 141 16.88 -36.00 -18.61
C ASP A 141 16.57 -36.27 -20.09
N GLY A 142 17.34 -35.68 -21.01
CA GLY A 142 17.27 -35.91 -22.46
C GLY A 142 16.00 -35.43 -23.17
N ALA A 143 14.97 -34.97 -22.45
CA ALA A 143 13.72 -34.48 -23.02
C ALA A 143 13.81 -33.01 -23.45
N ASP A 144 13.32 -32.71 -24.65
CA ASP A 144 13.24 -31.34 -25.15
C ASP A 144 12.14 -30.58 -24.38
N HIS A 145 12.50 -29.98 -23.24
CA HIS A 145 11.57 -29.31 -22.31
C HIS A 145 10.88 -28.06 -22.88
N LYS A 146 11.02 -27.78 -24.19
CA LYS A 146 10.26 -26.75 -24.92
C LYS A 146 8.76 -27.06 -24.96
N ASN A 147 8.37 -28.34 -25.01
CA ASN A 147 6.97 -28.78 -25.13
C ASN A 147 6.44 -29.54 -23.90
N CYS A 148 7.04 -29.34 -22.72
CA CYS A 148 6.57 -30.02 -21.52
C CYS A 148 5.22 -29.46 -21.01
N ASN A 149 4.37 -30.35 -20.46
CA ASN A 149 3.13 -29.95 -19.81
C ASN A 149 3.42 -29.09 -18.58
N ILE A 150 2.75 -27.95 -18.48
CA ILE A 150 2.95 -27.00 -17.39
C ILE A 150 2.32 -27.59 -16.12
N LYS A 151 3.18 -27.92 -15.15
CA LYS A 151 2.81 -28.42 -13.84
C LYS A 151 3.82 -27.93 -12.81
N CYS A 152 3.35 -27.21 -11.80
CA CYS A 152 4.19 -26.69 -10.74
C CYS A 152 4.67 -27.83 -9.84
N HIS A 153 5.98 -27.95 -9.58
CA HIS A 153 6.46 -28.98 -8.65
C HIS A 153 6.16 -28.71 -7.17
N HIS A 154 5.79 -27.47 -6.81
CA HIS A 154 5.48 -27.10 -5.42
C HIS A 154 4.04 -27.46 -5.04
N CYS A 155 3.06 -27.11 -5.89
CA CYS A 155 1.64 -27.32 -5.61
C CYS A 155 0.94 -28.28 -6.58
N SER A 156 1.63 -28.79 -7.60
CA SER A 156 1.09 -29.67 -8.65
C SER A 156 0.00 -29.07 -9.54
N GLU A 157 -0.27 -27.76 -9.46
CA GLU A 157 -1.25 -27.06 -10.30
C GLU A 157 -0.69 -26.66 -11.68
N ASN A 158 -1.59 -26.28 -12.59
CA ASN A 158 -1.29 -25.90 -13.98
C ASN A 158 -0.73 -24.48 -14.11
N HIS A 159 0.46 -24.25 -13.53
CA HIS A 159 1.23 -23.03 -13.73
C HIS A 159 2.74 -23.29 -13.53
N GLU A 160 3.58 -22.35 -13.94
CA GLU A 160 5.03 -22.46 -13.70
C GLU A 160 5.38 -22.45 -12.21
N ALA A 161 6.49 -23.09 -11.85
CA ALA A 161 6.97 -23.15 -10.47
C ALA A 161 7.23 -21.76 -9.88
N THR A 162 7.59 -20.77 -10.71
CA THR A 162 7.87 -19.38 -10.32
C THR A 162 6.66 -18.45 -10.40
N SER A 163 5.49 -18.97 -10.79
CA SER A 163 4.28 -18.17 -10.99
C SER A 163 3.80 -17.51 -9.69
N PHE A 164 3.25 -16.29 -9.80
CA PHE A 164 2.57 -15.61 -8.70
C PHE A 164 1.31 -16.33 -8.23
N LYS A 165 0.75 -17.21 -9.08
CA LYS A 165 -0.43 -18.03 -8.74
C LYS A 165 -0.10 -19.22 -7.84
N CYS A 166 1.17 -19.56 -7.68
CA CYS A 166 1.60 -20.68 -6.84
C CYS A 166 1.30 -20.40 -5.36
N THR A 167 0.39 -21.18 -4.78
CA THR A 167 -0.02 -21.08 -3.37
C THR A 167 1.17 -21.19 -2.42
N TRP A 168 2.11 -22.09 -2.72
CA TRP A 168 3.32 -22.28 -1.92
C TRP A 168 4.25 -21.06 -1.95
N ILE A 169 4.49 -20.45 -3.12
CA ILE A 169 5.27 -19.21 -3.23
C ILE A 169 4.54 -18.05 -2.56
N SER A 170 3.23 -17.97 -2.73
CA SER A 170 2.41 -16.93 -2.08
C SER A 170 2.53 -17.00 -0.56
N LYS A 171 2.46 -18.20 0.02
CA LYS A 171 2.68 -18.42 1.46
C LYS A 171 4.09 -18.00 1.89
N PHE A 172 5.13 -18.40 1.15
CA PHE A 172 6.50 -17.96 1.45
C PHE A 172 6.65 -16.43 1.39
N ARG A 173 5.98 -15.74 0.46
CA ARG A 173 5.94 -14.26 0.42
C ARG A 173 5.34 -13.69 1.69
N GLN A 174 4.20 -14.22 2.11
CA GLN A 174 3.49 -13.76 3.30
C GLN A 174 4.34 -13.95 4.55
N ASP A 175 4.97 -15.12 4.71
CA ASP A 175 5.85 -15.42 5.83
C ASP A 175 7.08 -14.49 5.85
N LEU A 176 7.66 -14.21 4.68
CA LEU A 176 8.77 -13.26 4.56
C LEU A 176 8.34 -11.84 4.94
N LEU A 177 7.19 -11.39 4.47
CA LEU A 177 6.63 -10.09 4.84
C LEU A 177 6.35 -9.98 6.33
N HIS A 178 5.80 -11.04 6.95
CA HIS A 178 5.58 -11.09 8.38
C HIS A 178 6.88 -10.94 9.16
N LYS A 179 7.90 -11.74 8.80
CA LYS A 179 9.23 -11.68 9.43
C LYS A 179 9.89 -10.31 9.27
N LEU A 180 9.72 -9.66 8.12
CA LEU A 180 10.25 -8.31 7.88
C LEU A 180 9.49 -7.24 8.68
N LYS A 181 8.18 -7.39 8.89
CA LYS A 181 7.39 -6.50 9.76
C LYS A 181 7.77 -6.63 11.23
N GLU A 182 8.00 -7.85 11.69
CA GLU A 182 8.46 -8.14 13.06
C GLU A 182 9.89 -7.65 13.29
N ASN A 183 10.74 -7.76 12.26
CA ASN A 183 12.15 -7.40 12.33
C ASN A 183 12.46 -6.18 11.45
N LYS A 184 11.93 -5.02 11.83
CA LYS A 184 12.13 -3.75 11.09
C LYS A 184 13.60 -3.39 10.82
N HIS A 185 14.53 -3.88 11.65
CA HIS A 185 15.98 -3.69 11.49
C HIS A 185 16.62 -4.59 10.42
N LEU A 186 15.95 -5.68 10.00
CA LEU A 186 16.38 -6.55 8.90
C LEU A 186 15.91 -6.05 7.52
N LEU A 187 15.10 -4.98 7.49
CA LEU A 187 14.84 -4.26 6.25
C LEU A 187 16.17 -3.66 5.76
N PRO A 188 16.58 -3.91 4.51
CA PRO A 188 17.79 -3.29 4.00
C PRO A 188 17.65 -1.75 4.12
N PRO A 189 18.58 -1.06 4.80
CA PRO A 189 18.44 0.36 5.11
C PRO A 189 18.48 1.25 3.86
N ASN A 190 18.98 0.74 2.73
CA ASN A 190 19.21 1.50 1.52
C ASN A 190 18.86 0.66 0.29
N ILE A 191 18.03 1.21 -0.60
CA ILE A 191 17.83 0.65 -1.93
C ILE A 191 19.16 0.70 -2.69
N GLN A 192 19.54 -0.43 -3.30
CA GLN A 192 20.67 -0.52 -4.22
C GLN A 192 20.46 0.48 -5.37
N PHE A 193 21.39 1.43 -5.50
CA PHE A 193 21.47 2.31 -6.66
C PHE A 193 21.66 1.45 -7.92
N TYR A 194 20.74 1.59 -8.87
CA TYR A 194 20.95 1.11 -10.22
C TYR A 194 21.97 2.04 -10.89
N ILE A 195 23.22 1.58 -11.02
CA ILE A 195 24.23 2.24 -11.84
C ILE A 195 24.02 1.78 -13.29
N PRO A 196 23.65 2.67 -14.23
CA PRO A 196 23.49 2.33 -15.64
C PRO A 196 24.78 1.71 -16.19
N GLN A 197 24.62 0.77 -17.12
CA GLN A 197 25.72 -0.06 -17.62
C GLN A 197 26.84 0.76 -18.26
N GLN A 198 26.52 1.93 -18.82
CA GLN A 198 27.48 2.88 -19.39
C GLN A 198 28.43 3.55 -18.37
N TYR A 199 28.15 3.43 -17.06
CA TYR A 199 29.01 3.95 -15.98
C TYR A 199 29.74 2.83 -15.23
N ARG A 200 29.67 1.58 -15.72
CA ARG A 200 30.50 0.49 -15.21
C ARG A 200 31.81 0.50 -15.98
N ASP A 201 32.92 0.66 -15.27
CA ASP A 201 34.24 0.53 -15.87
C ASP A 201 34.38 -0.87 -16.49
N HIS A 202 34.81 -0.95 -17.76
CA HIS A 202 34.86 -2.18 -18.56
C HIS A 202 35.79 -3.24 -17.98
N LYS A 203 36.58 -2.90 -16.94
CA LYS A 203 37.51 -3.79 -16.26
C LYS A 203 37.00 -4.43 -14.96
N GLY A 204 35.81 -4.08 -14.46
CA GLY A 204 35.19 -4.80 -13.33
C GLY A 204 35.94 -4.78 -11.98
N GLU A 205 37.06 -4.06 -11.86
CA GLU A 205 37.95 -4.17 -10.70
C GLU A 205 37.75 -3.10 -9.60
N LYS A 206 36.86 -2.13 -9.79
CA LYS A 206 36.49 -1.20 -8.70
C LYS A 206 34.98 -1.13 -8.54
N ALA A 207 34.44 -2.03 -7.73
CA ALA A 207 33.20 -1.76 -7.04
C ALA A 207 33.46 -0.57 -6.10
N LEU A 208 32.80 0.56 -6.34
CA LEU A 208 32.72 1.64 -5.36
C LEU A 208 32.00 1.07 -4.12
N MET A 209 32.79 0.61 -3.15
CA MET A 209 32.28 0.20 -1.85
C MET A 209 31.80 1.46 -1.14
N ASN A 210 30.52 1.46 -0.78
CA ASN A 210 29.94 2.51 0.03
C ASN A 210 30.42 2.31 1.48
N ASN A 211 31.32 3.17 1.97
CA ASN A 211 31.89 3.13 3.32
C ASN A 211 30.83 3.16 4.45
N SER A 212 29.56 3.41 4.14
CA SER A 212 28.46 3.24 5.10
C SER A 212 28.20 1.76 5.45
N VAL A 213 28.39 0.82 4.53
CA VAL A 213 28.12 -0.61 4.77
C VAL A 213 29.11 -1.22 5.77
N GLU A 214 30.37 -0.80 5.72
CA GLU A 214 31.41 -1.25 6.64
C GLU A 214 31.16 -0.77 8.07
N ASN A 215 30.75 0.50 8.23
CA ASN A 215 30.39 1.07 9.53
C ASN A 215 29.14 0.40 10.14
N TYR A 216 28.15 0.02 9.34
CA TYR A 216 26.97 -0.71 9.82
C TYR A 216 27.28 -2.16 10.20
N GLN A 217 28.16 -2.84 9.46
CA GLN A 217 28.62 -4.18 9.84
C GLN A 217 29.44 -4.15 11.14
N LEU A 218 30.30 -3.14 11.32
CA LEU A 218 31.04 -2.92 12.57
C LEU A 218 30.13 -2.58 13.75
N GLN A 219 29.07 -1.78 13.54
CA GLN A 219 28.07 -1.51 14.58
C GLN A 219 27.22 -2.74 14.94
N ALA A 220 26.79 -3.53 13.95
CA ALA A 220 26.06 -4.77 14.18
C ALA A 220 26.93 -5.82 14.90
N GLN A 221 28.22 -5.92 14.54
CA GLN A 221 29.18 -6.75 15.25
C GLN A 221 29.42 -6.26 16.68
N ARG A 222 29.55 -4.94 16.92
CA ARG A 222 29.63 -4.37 18.27
C ARG A 222 28.39 -4.67 19.11
N GLN A 223 27.19 -4.58 18.56
CA GLN A 223 25.96 -4.91 19.30
C GLN A 223 25.86 -6.40 19.62
N ASN A 224 26.28 -7.28 18.72
CA ASN A 224 26.33 -8.72 19.00
C ASN A 224 27.36 -9.07 20.09
N LEU A 225 28.51 -8.38 20.14
CA LEU A 225 29.49 -8.51 21.22
C LEU A 225 28.95 -8.01 22.56
N LEU A 226 28.21 -6.89 22.58
CA LEU A 226 27.59 -6.35 23.79
C LEU A 226 26.46 -7.25 24.33
N ASN A 227 25.67 -7.87 23.44
CA ASN A 227 24.60 -8.79 23.83
C ASN A 227 25.14 -10.14 24.32
N ASN A 228 26.25 -10.64 23.75
CA ASN A 228 26.90 -11.86 24.24
C ASN A 228 27.58 -11.67 25.60
N ASN A 229 28.06 -10.46 25.91
CA ASN A 229 28.67 -10.15 27.22
C ASN A 229 27.63 -9.94 28.35
N LYS A 230 26.37 -9.63 28.03
CA LYS A 230 25.31 -9.48 29.04
C LYS A 230 24.80 -10.81 29.62
N LEU A 231 25.10 -11.94 28.99
CA LEU A 231 24.69 -13.28 29.46
C LEU A 231 25.71 -13.96 30.39
N ASN A 232 26.91 -13.38 30.59
CA ASN A 232 27.94 -13.95 31.48
C ASN A 232 28.22 -13.12 32.75
N SER A 233 27.32 -12.19 33.13
CA SER A 233 27.50 -11.30 34.28
C SER A 233 26.85 -11.84 35.58
N THR A 234 27.17 -13.06 36.01
CA THR A 234 26.73 -13.59 37.33
C THR A 234 27.88 -13.90 38.30
N THR A 235 29.07 -13.36 38.07
CA THR A 235 30.17 -13.43 39.06
C THR A 235 30.78 -12.06 39.29
N TRP A 236 30.22 -11.32 40.25
CA TRP A 236 30.90 -10.22 40.90
C TRP A 236 32.02 -10.79 41.78
N PRO A 237 33.30 -10.35 41.65
CA PRO A 237 34.31 -10.70 42.63
C PRO A 237 34.05 -9.92 43.92
N LYS A 238 33.89 -10.64 45.04
CA LYS A 238 33.93 -10.05 46.38
C LYS A 238 35.32 -9.43 46.57
N LEU A 239 35.37 -8.10 46.60
CA LEU A 239 36.58 -7.35 46.96
C LEU A 239 36.88 -7.60 48.43
N ASN A 240 38.06 -8.17 48.65
CA ASN A 240 38.61 -8.56 49.94
C ASN A 240 39.02 -7.28 50.70
N SER A 241 38.33 -6.99 51.80
CA SER A 241 38.62 -5.89 52.70
C SER A 241 39.79 -6.27 53.61
N ASN A 242 41.02 -6.00 53.21
CA ASN A 242 42.19 -5.90 54.09
C ASN A 242 43.36 -5.27 53.31
N LEU A 243 43.40 -3.95 53.24
CA LEU A 243 44.62 -3.22 52.88
C LEU A 243 44.74 -1.97 53.77
N SER A 244 45.69 -2.02 54.69
CA SER A 244 46.11 -0.93 55.56
C SER A 244 46.74 0.20 54.75
N LEU A 245 46.20 1.42 54.89
CA LEU A 245 46.77 2.66 54.35
C LEU A 245 48.11 3.02 55.01
N PRO A 246 49.11 3.49 54.25
CA PRO A 246 50.08 4.46 54.76
C PRO A 246 49.50 5.87 54.63
N SER A 247 49.61 6.58 55.74
CA SER A 247 49.32 8.00 55.92
C SER A 247 50.18 8.93 55.06
N THR A 248 49.65 10.12 54.84
CA THR A 248 50.28 11.35 54.32
C THR A 248 50.45 11.47 52.80
N VAL A 249 49.38 11.89 52.11
CA VAL A 249 49.48 12.79 50.95
C VAL A 249 48.38 13.85 51.06
N ASN A 250 48.80 15.11 51.20
CA ASN A 250 47.96 16.30 51.15
C ASN A 250 47.50 16.56 49.69
N THR A 251 46.44 15.90 49.24
CA THR A 251 45.81 16.14 47.91
C THR A 251 44.35 16.58 48.00
N THR A 252 43.89 17.04 49.17
CA THR A 252 42.47 17.34 49.45
C THR A 252 41.94 18.64 48.84
N SER A 253 42.73 19.47 48.14
CA SER A 253 42.20 20.69 47.52
C SER A 253 41.79 20.55 46.05
N ILE A 254 42.34 19.57 45.32
CA ILE A 254 42.13 19.46 43.86
C ILE A 254 40.85 18.66 43.54
N TRP A 255 40.59 17.59 44.29
CA TRP A 255 39.38 16.75 44.12
C TRP A 255 38.07 17.49 44.39
N ASN A 256 38.09 18.55 45.19
CA ASN A 256 36.90 19.34 45.50
C ASN A 256 36.41 20.18 44.30
N PHE A 257 37.29 20.54 43.37
CA PHE A 257 36.89 21.34 42.21
C PHE A 257 36.17 20.49 41.16
N GLU A 258 36.75 19.34 40.78
CA GLU A 258 36.15 18.44 39.79
C GLU A 258 34.82 17.85 40.26
N LEU A 259 34.71 17.48 41.55
CA LEU A 259 33.45 17.00 42.13
C LEU A 259 32.37 18.09 42.13
N LYS A 260 32.74 19.33 42.41
CA LYS A 260 31.81 20.47 42.36
C LYS A 260 31.36 20.74 40.92
N GLN A 261 32.28 20.72 39.96
CA GLN A 261 31.96 20.87 38.54
C GLN A 261 30.98 19.80 38.07
N MET A 262 31.23 18.52 38.38
CA MET A 262 30.30 17.43 38.03
C MET A 262 28.94 17.58 38.71
N HIS A 263 28.90 18.07 39.96
CA HIS A 263 27.65 18.32 40.67
C HIS A 263 26.83 19.42 39.98
N ASP A 264 27.49 20.52 39.60
CA ASP A 264 26.86 21.65 38.90
C ASP A 264 26.37 21.22 37.51
N GLU A 265 27.14 20.41 36.78
CA GLU A 265 26.75 19.85 35.48
C GLU A 265 25.52 18.92 35.61
N LEU A 266 25.50 18.03 36.60
CA LEU A 266 24.34 17.16 36.85
C LEU A 266 23.11 17.94 37.28
N TYR A 267 23.29 19.01 38.07
CA TYR A 267 22.21 19.89 38.47
C TYR A 267 21.59 20.61 37.26
N ASN A 268 22.43 21.16 36.38
CA ASN A 268 21.98 21.81 35.15
C ASN A 268 21.25 20.83 34.22
N LEU A 269 21.81 19.64 34.01
CA LEU A 269 21.18 18.59 33.20
C LEU A 269 19.80 18.18 33.75
N LYS A 270 19.67 18.11 35.08
CA LYS A 270 18.38 17.83 35.73
C LYS A 270 17.36 18.95 35.44
N GLN A 271 17.77 20.22 35.54
CA GLN A 271 16.89 21.35 35.24
C GLN A 271 16.47 21.37 33.77
N GLU A 272 17.38 21.09 32.83
CA GLU A 272 17.07 20.98 31.40
C GLU A 272 16.03 19.87 31.13
N HIS A 273 16.21 18.70 31.73
CA HIS A 273 15.23 17.62 31.61
C HIS A 273 13.87 17.96 32.24
N GLU A 274 13.83 18.67 33.37
CA GLU A 274 12.57 19.12 33.97
C GLU A 274 11.82 20.11 33.07
N ILE A 275 12.54 20.99 32.38
CA ILE A 275 11.98 21.92 31.39
C ILE A 275 11.46 21.16 30.18
N GLU A 276 12.23 20.20 29.66
CA GLU A 276 11.83 19.37 28.51
C GLU A 276 10.57 18.55 28.82
N ILE A 277 10.48 17.94 30.00
CA ILE A 277 9.29 17.20 30.44
C ILE A 277 8.07 18.12 30.52
N LYS A 278 8.21 19.35 31.04
CA LYS A 278 7.11 20.32 31.07
C LYS A 278 6.67 20.69 29.66
N LYS A 279 7.60 20.94 28.75
CA LYS A 279 7.31 21.23 27.34
C LYS A 279 6.54 20.09 26.68
N LEU A 280 7.02 18.85 26.81
CA LEU A 280 6.36 17.68 26.24
C LEU A 280 4.94 17.46 26.81
N LYS A 281 4.73 17.72 28.11
CA LYS A 281 3.38 17.68 28.71
C LYS A 281 2.44 18.70 28.07
N THR A 282 2.89 19.95 27.92
CA THR A 282 2.07 21.01 27.28
C THR A 282 1.77 20.72 25.82
N GLU A 283 2.74 20.17 25.07
CA GLU A 283 2.53 19.74 23.68
C GLU A 283 1.52 18.60 23.59
N HIS A 284 1.60 17.62 24.50
CA HIS A 284 0.65 16.51 24.56
C HIS A 284 -0.76 16.99 24.91
N GLU A 285 -0.93 17.87 25.90
CA GLU A 285 -2.23 18.47 26.24
C GLU A 285 -2.82 19.25 25.06
N THR A 286 -2.00 20.02 24.36
CA THR A 286 -2.43 20.77 23.16
C THR A 286 -2.86 19.82 22.04
N GLN A 287 -2.16 18.71 21.84
CA GLN A 287 -2.57 17.69 20.87
C GLN A 287 -3.88 17.03 21.27
N MET A 288 -4.06 16.69 22.54
CA MET A 288 -5.31 16.11 23.04
C MET A 288 -6.50 17.06 22.86
N GLN A 289 -6.32 18.36 23.08
CA GLN A 289 -7.35 19.37 22.82
C GLN A 289 -7.71 19.46 21.33
N LYS A 290 -6.72 19.43 20.43
CA LYS A 290 -6.96 19.40 18.97
C LYS A 290 -7.70 18.14 18.55
N MET A 291 -7.35 16.98 19.11
CA MET A 291 -8.06 15.73 18.85
C MET A 291 -9.52 15.79 19.35
N ALA A 292 -9.75 16.33 20.55
CA ALA A 292 -11.10 16.50 21.09
C ALA A 292 -11.96 17.42 20.22
N GLN A 293 -11.41 18.55 19.75
CA GLN A 293 -12.10 19.45 18.82
C GLN A 293 -12.39 18.78 17.48
N GLY A 294 -11.41 18.03 16.92
CA GLY A 294 -11.62 17.26 15.70
C GLY A 294 -12.74 16.23 15.84
N TRP A 295 -12.80 15.54 16.98
CA TRP A 295 -13.86 14.58 17.26
C TRP A 295 -15.25 15.22 17.37
N GLN A 296 -15.34 16.40 17.98
CA GLN A 296 -16.58 17.18 18.04
C GLN A 296 -17.08 17.58 16.64
N LEU A 297 -16.19 18.01 15.76
CA LEU A 297 -16.54 18.35 14.36
C LEU A 297 -17.04 17.14 13.58
N ILE A 298 -16.39 15.99 13.74
CA ILE A 298 -16.81 14.73 13.09
C ILE A 298 -18.22 14.33 13.57
N ASN A 299 -18.49 14.41 14.88
CA ASN A 299 -19.82 14.10 15.40
C ASN A 299 -20.90 15.05 14.89
N LEU A 300 -20.58 16.35 14.77
CA LEU A 300 -21.50 17.32 14.19
C LEU A 300 -21.81 16.98 12.72
N GLN A 301 -20.79 16.60 11.94
CA GLN A 301 -20.97 16.18 10.55
C GLN A 301 -21.82 14.92 10.42
N PHE A 302 -21.64 13.92 11.31
CA PHE A 302 -22.51 12.75 11.32
C PHE A 302 -23.95 13.10 11.64
N LYS A 303 -24.17 14.03 12.58
CA LYS A 303 -25.52 14.49 12.94
C LYS A 303 -26.20 15.18 11.76
N THR A 304 -25.52 16.10 11.07
CA THR A 304 -26.10 16.81 9.92
C THR A 304 -26.37 15.88 8.73
N GLN A 305 -25.51 14.89 8.49
CA GLN A 305 -25.75 13.87 7.47
C GLN A 305 -26.96 12.98 7.82
N ALA A 306 -27.12 12.60 9.09
CA ALA A 306 -28.26 11.82 9.53
C ALA A 306 -29.59 12.60 9.34
N GLU A 307 -29.60 13.89 9.70
CA GLU A 307 -30.76 14.77 9.48
C GLU A 307 -31.10 14.87 7.98
N ALA A 308 -30.11 15.08 7.11
CA ALA A 308 -30.34 15.14 5.66
C ALA A 308 -30.89 13.83 5.07
N ILE A 309 -30.44 12.67 5.58
CA ILE A 309 -30.97 11.36 5.15
C ILE A 309 -32.45 11.22 5.53
N VAL A 310 -32.84 11.68 6.73
CA VAL A 310 -34.23 11.66 7.17
C VAL A 310 -35.10 12.56 6.30
N ASP A 311 -34.61 13.74 5.92
CA ASP A 311 -35.34 14.66 5.03
C ASP A 311 -35.55 14.06 3.63
N ILE A 312 -34.50 13.43 3.06
CA ILE A 312 -34.60 12.73 1.77
C ILE A 312 -35.61 11.60 1.85
N TYR A 313 -35.55 10.78 2.90
CA TYR A 313 -36.48 9.68 3.09
C TYR A 313 -37.93 10.17 3.18
N THR A 314 -38.17 11.24 3.93
CA THR A 314 -39.49 11.86 4.06
C THR A 314 -39.99 12.35 2.71
N THR A 315 -39.15 13.07 1.96
CA THR A 315 -39.48 13.56 0.61
C THR A 315 -39.82 12.43 -0.36
N VAL A 316 -39.02 11.36 -0.37
CA VAL A 316 -39.27 10.18 -1.22
C VAL A 316 -40.57 9.49 -0.81
N SER A 317 -40.83 9.36 0.49
CA SER A 317 -42.05 8.74 1.02
C SER A 317 -43.31 9.53 0.67
N GLU A 318 -43.21 10.85 0.49
CA GLU A 318 -44.33 11.70 0.06
C GLU A 318 -44.57 11.63 -1.46
N ILE A 319 -43.49 11.57 -2.26
CA ILE A 319 -43.57 11.59 -3.73
C ILE A 319 -43.89 10.21 -4.33
N PHE A 320 -43.38 9.13 -3.74
CA PHE A 320 -43.47 7.81 -4.38
C PHE A 320 -44.91 7.26 -4.45
N PRO A 321 -45.74 7.32 -3.38
CA PRO A 321 -47.12 6.82 -3.44
C PRO A 321 -47.99 7.42 -4.56
N PRO A 322 -48.06 8.75 -4.79
CA PRO A 322 -48.89 9.30 -5.86
C PRO A 322 -48.38 8.91 -7.26
N VAL A 323 -47.07 8.73 -7.44
CA VAL A 323 -46.50 8.23 -8.70
C VAL A 323 -46.94 6.79 -8.96
N VAL A 324 -46.84 5.91 -7.96
CA VAL A 324 -47.31 4.52 -8.06
C VAL A 324 -48.82 4.48 -8.36
N GLN A 325 -49.61 5.30 -7.69
CA GLN A 325 -51.06 5.39 -7.92
C GLN A 325 -51.38 5.86 -9.35
N SER A 326 -50.63 6.83 -9.87
CA SER A 326 -50.77 7.32 -11.25
C SER A 326 -50.47 6.23 -12.27
N LEU A 327 -49.39 5.46 -12.07
CA LEU A 327 -49.03 4.33 -12.94
C LEU A 327 -50.08 3.22 -12.92
N GLN A 328 -50.63 2.90 -11.74
CA GLN A 328 -51.73 1.95 -11.61
C GLN A 328 -52.97 2.41 -12.39
N THR A 329 -53.30 3.70 -12.32
CA THR A 329 -54.43 4.29 -13.05
C THR A 329 -54.23 4.20 -14.57
N ILE A 330 -53.03 4.53 -15.06
CA ILE A 330 -52.68 4.40 -16.49
C ILE A 330 -52.78 2.94 -16.94
N SER A 331 -52.27 2.00 -16.14
CA SER A 331 -52.34 0.56 -16.44
C SER A 331 -53.79 0.08 -16.55
N GLN A 332 -54.66 0.46 -15.62
CA GLN A 332 -56.09 0.11 -15.66
C GLN A 332 -56.79 0.70 -16.89
N ALA A 333 -56.50 1.97 -17.23
CA ALA A 333 -57.04 2.59 -18.43
C ALA A 333 -56.61 1.88 -19.71
N TYR A 334 -55.34 1.45 -19.80
CA TYR A 334 -54.82 0.68 -20.93
C TYR A 334 -55.55 -0.67 -21.08
N ILE A 335 -55.72 -1.41 -19.98
CA ILE A 335 -56.46 -2.69 -19.96
C ILE A 335 -57.90 -2.47 -20.47
N TYR A 336 -58.56 -1.42 -20.01
CA TYR A 336 -59.91 -1.09 -20.43
C TYR A 336 -60.00 -0.79 -21.95
N ILE A 337 -59.10 0.04 -22.47
CA ILE A 337 -59.01 0.34 -23.91
C ILE A 337 -58.76 -0.94 -24.72
N TYR A 338 -57.88 -1.81 -24.24
CA TYR A 338 -57.58 -3.08 -24.89
C TYR A 338 -58.81 -4.00 -24.94
N MET A 339 -59.59 -4.08 -23.85
CA MET A 339 -60.84 -4.84 -23.82
C MET A 339 -61.88 -4.30 -24.83
N ILE A 340 -62.02 -2.96 -24.94
CA ILE A 340 -62.88 -2.34 -25.96
C ILE A 340 -62.44 -2.74 -27.37
N HIS A 341 -61.13 -2.70 -27.64
CA HIS A 341 -60.59 -3.09 -28.94
C HIS A 341 -60.88 -4.56 -29.28
N ILE A 342 -60.73 -5.48 -28.30
CA ILE A 342 -61.10 -6.89 -28.48
C ILE A 342 -62.58 -7.04 -28.78
N SER A 343 -63.45 -6.37 -28.01
CA SER A 343 -64.90 -6.44 -28.23
C SER A 343 -65.27 -6.00 -29.65
N ARG A 344 -64.79 -4.83 -30.07
CA ARG A 344 -65.00 -4.30 -31.43
C ARG A 344 -64.44 -5.20 -32.53
N ARG A 345 -63.39 -5.97 -32.25
CA ARG A 345 -62.85 -6.96 -33.20
C ARG A 345 -63.77 -8.16 -33.32
N LYS A 346 -64.31 -8.66 -32.21
CA LYS A 346 -65.29 -9.76 -32.20
C LYS A 346 -66.57 -9.36 -32.93
N ASP A 347 -67.09 -8.16 -32.69
CA ASP A 347 -68.30 -7.66 -33.37
C ASP A 347 -68.11 -7.62 -34.89
N ARG A 348 -66.96 -7.12 -35.36
CA ARG A 348 -66.61 -7.12 -36.79
C ARG A 348 -66.48 -8.54 -37.38
N GLN A 349 -65.95 -9.50 -36.62
CA GLN A 349 -65.88 -10.90 -37.06
C GLN A 349 -67.28 -11.50 -37.21
N ILE A 350 -68.17 -11.27 -36.23
CA ILE A 350 -69.56 -11.72 -36.27
C ILE A 350 -70.28 -11.11 -37.48
N GLU A 351 -70.12 -9.81 -37.72
CA GLU A 351 -70.75 -9.15 -38.88
C GLU A 351 -70.24 -9.74 -40.21
N THR A 352 -68.95 -10.05 -40.30
CA THR A 352 -68.34 -10.67 -41.49
C THR A 352 -68.90 -12.07 -41.73
N LEU A 353 -69.04 -12.88 -40.68
CA LEU A 353 -69.65 -14.21 -40.76
C LEU A 353 -71.13 -14.13 -41.17
N ALA A 354 -71.89 -13.20 -40.59
CA ALA A 354 -73.28 -12.97 -40.95
C ALA A 354 -73.47 -12.49 -42.40
N ARG A 355 -72.51 -11.73 -42.95
CA ARG A 355 -72.50 -11.37 -44.39
C ARG A 355 -72.21 -12.57 -45.28
N ARG A 356 -71.26 -13.44 -44.92
CA ARG A 356 -70.97 -14.68 -45.66
C ARG A 356 -72.18 -15.62 -45.71
N GLY A 357 -72.79 -15.92 -44.56
CA GLY A 357 -73.96 -16.79 -44.51
C GLY A 357 -75.15 -16.26 -45.35
N ARG A 358 -75.34 -14.93 -45.41
CA ARG A 358 -76.35 -14.33 -46.30
C ARG A 358 -76.05 -14.55 -47.79
N LEU A 359 -74.78 -14.47 -48.20
CA LEU A 359 -74.38 -14.71 -49.59
C LEU A 359 -74.56 -16.18 -49.98
N GLU A 360 -74.24 -17.11 -49.08
CA GLU A 360 -74.44 -18.55 -49.29
C GLU A 360 -75.93 -18.87 -49.51
N LEU A 361 -76.83 -18.35 -48.67
CA LEU A 361 -78.29 -18.52 -48.84
C LEU A 361 -78.82 -17.93 -50.16
N VAL A 362 -78.26 -16.81 -50.61
CA VAL A 362 -78.62 -16.22 -51.92
C VAL A 362 -78.12 -17.08 -53.07
N SER A 363 -76.94 -17.70 -52.94
CA SER A 363 -76.41 -18.61 -53.97
C SER A 363 -77.24 -19.90 -54.07
N GLU A 364 -77.69 -20.44 -52.93
CA GLU A 364 -78.47 -21.67 -52.86
C GLU A 364 -79.89 -21.49 -53.44
N ARG A 365 -80.49 -20.31 -53.26
CA ARG A 365 -81.76 -19.93 -53.92
C ARG A 365 -81.66 -19.73 -55.43
N ARG A 366 -80.46 -19.54 -56.00
CA ARG A 366 -80.27 -19.43 -57.45
C ARG A 366 -80.04 -20.78 -58.12
N SER A 367 -79.69 -21.81 -57.34
CA SER A 367 -79.49 -23.18 -57.82
C SER A 367 -80.73 -24.07 -57.74
N LEU A 368 -81.77 -23.62 -57.03
CA LEU A 368 -83.13 -24.19 -57.03
C LEU A 368 -83.99 -23.44 -58.04
#